data_AF-A0A1R3VJQ7-F1
#
_entry.id   AF-A0A1R3VJQ7-F1
#
_cell.length_a   1.000
_cell.length_b   1.000
_cell.length_c   1.000
_cell.angle_alpha   90.00
_cell.angle_beta   90.00
_cell.angle_gamma   90.00
#
_symmetry.space_group_name_H-M   'P 1'
#
loop_
_entity.id
_entity.type
_entity.pdbx_description
1 polymer ?
#
loop_
_entity_poly.entity_id
_entity_poly.type
_entity_poly.pdbx_seq_one_letter_code
_entity_poly.pdbx_strand_id
1 'polypeptide(L)'
;MSREILEPAFELIVATMKRAAAEKSVAIAEAEAKRHGLIELGDGTPSQLYNWERKVDSWTLAFTWRWYDLSKAFSIQPDMNIMSLKLADREIVVRREEERYED
;
A
#
# COMPACT_ATOMS: atom_id res chain seq x y z
N MET A 1 -18.84 -6.47 -12.63
CA MET A 1 -19.10 -6.78 -11.21
C MET A 1 -17.84 -6.75 -10.35
N SER A 2 -16.84 -7.62 -10.52
CA SER A 2 -15.68 -7.69 -9.59
C SER A 2 -14.83 -6.40 -9.55
N ARG A 3 -14.59 -5.79 -10.71
CA ARG A 3 -13.93 -4.48 -10.83
C ARG A 3 -14.68 -3.36 -10.10
N GLU A 4 -16.00 -3.32 -10.25
CA GLU A 4 -16.86 -2.27 -9.66
C GLU A 4 -16.88 -2.31 -8.12
N ILE A 5 -16.49 -3.45 -7.53
CA ILE A 5 -16.34 -3.61 -6.08
C ILE A 5 -14.99 -3.05 -5.60
N LEU A 6 -13.92 -3.24 -6.40
CA LEU A 6 -12.56 -2.88 -6.01
C LEU A 6 -12.15 -1.46 -6.43
N GLU A 7 -12.75 -0.91 -7.50
CA GLU A 7 -12.45 0.44 -7.98
C GLU A 7 -12.74 1.53 -6.93
N PRO A 8 -13.90 1.53 -6.22
CA PRO A 8 -14.15 2.52 -5.18
C PRO A 8 -13.18 2.40 -4.00
N ALA A 9 -12.81 1.16 -3.63
CA ALA A 9 -11.80 0.92 -2.61
C ALA A 9 -10.42 1.44 -3.04
N PHE A 10 -10.06 1.27 -4.32
CA PHE A 10 -8.82 1.82 -4.87
C PHE A 10 -8.75 3.34 -4.69
N GLU A 11 -9.79 4.07 -5.12
CA GLU A 11 -9.80 5.54 -5.03
C GLU A 11 -9.72 6.05 -3.59
N LEU A 12 -10.45 5.42 -2.66
CA LEU A 12 -10.45 5.80 -1.25
C LEU A 12 -9.09 5.52 -0.59
N ILE A 13 -8.46 4.38 -0.91
CA ILE A 13 -7.12 4.05 -0.41
C ILE A 13 -6.09 5.03 -1.00
N VAL A 14 -6.19 5.42 -2.28
CA VAL A 14 -5.30 6.44 -2.87
C VAL A 14 -5.45 7.79 -2.17
N ALA A 15 -6.67 8.23 -1.90
CA ALA A 15 -6.91 9.48 -1.18
C ALA A 15 -6.32 9.44 0.23
N THR A 16 -6.44 8.31 0.92
CA THR A 16 -5.85 8.14 2.26
C THR A 16 -4.34 7.94 2.21
N MET A 17 -3.75 7.36 1.16
CA MET A 17 -2.30 7.32 0.94
C MET A 17 -1.70 8.73 0.83
N LYS A 18 -2.37 9.64 0.10
CA LYS A 18 -1.92 11.04 -0.01
C LYS A 18 -1.92 11.74 1.34
N ARG A 19 -2.98 11.51 2.12
CA ARG A 19 -3.10 12.04 3.49
C ARG A 19 -2.05 11.42 4.42
N ALA A 20 -1.86 10.10 4.36
CA ALA A 20 -0.85 9.37 5.10
C ALA A 20 0.57 9.88 4.81
N ALA A 21 0.88 10.18 3.54
CA ALA A 21 2.15 10.77 3.16
C ALA A 21 2.32 12.19 3.73
N ALA A 22 1.28 13.03 3.66
CA ALA A 22 1.31 14.36 4.26
C ALA A 22 1.46 14.35 5.79
N GLU A 23 0.89 13.35 6.46
CA GLU A 23 1.00 13.13 7.90
C GLU A 23 2.22 12.28 8.29
N LYS A 24 3.05 11.87 7.31
CA LYS A 24 4.23 11.00 7.50
C LYS A 24 3.92 9.73 8.30
N SER A 25 2.75 9.11 8.04
CA SER A 25 2.29 7.95 8.80
C SER A 25 1.44 7.02 7.93
N VAL A 26 1.81 5.74 7.86
CA VAL A 26 1.05 4.72 7.13
C VAL A 26 -0.32 4.41 7.76
N ALA A 27 -0.51 4.71 9.05
CA ALA A 27 -1.62 4.21 9.85
C ALA A 27 -3.00 4.49 9.25
N ILE A 28 -3.18 5.65 8.61
CA ILE A 28 -4.46 6.03 7.99
C ILE A 28 -4.73 5.20 6.73
N ALA A 29 -3.72 5.02 5.88
CA ALA A 29 -3.85 4.22 4.65
C ALA A 29 -4.04 2.74 4.99
N GLU A 30 -3.34 2.23 6.01
CA GLU A 30 -3.50 0.87 6.52
C GLU A 30 -4.90 0.63 7.07
N ALA A 31 -5.42 1.54 7.90
CA ALA A 31 -6.76 1.43 8.47
C ALA A 31 -7.83 1.40 7.36
N GLU A 32 -7.68 2.22 6.32
CA GLU A 32 -8.61 2.25 5.19
C GLU A 32 -8.52 0.98 4.33
N ALA A 33 -7.30 0.47 4.10
CA ALA A 33 -7.09 -0.82 3.44
C ALA A 33 -7.80 -1.97 4.18
N LYS A 34 -7.63 -2.06 5.50
CA LYS A 34 -8.30 -3.06 6.35
C LYS A 34 -9.83 -2.89 6.33
N ARG A 35 -10.33 -1.66 6.38
CA ARG A 35 -11.77 -1.34 6.27
C ARG A 35 -12.37 -1.85 4.95
N HIS A 36 -11.61 -1.80 3.87
CA HIS A 36 -12.01 -2.34 2.58
C HIS A 36 -11.73 -3.84 2.41
N GLY A 37 -11.36 -4.54 3.48
CA GLY A 37 -11.21 -6.00 3.49
C GLY A 37 -9.90 -6.49 2.89
N LEU A 38 -8.87 -5.64 2.80
CA LEU A 38 -7.53 -6.10 2.51
C LEU A 38 -6.97 -6.81 3.76
N ILE A 39 -6.37 -7.98 3.53
CA ILE A 39 -5.81 -8.83 4.58
C ILE A 39 -4.30 -8.78 4.47
N GLU A 40 -3.62 -8.66 5.60
CA GLU A 40 -2.17 -8.64 5.66
C GLU A 40 -1.58 -10.00 5.25
N LEU A 41 -0.63 -9.95 4.33
CA LEU A 41 0.15 -11.09 3.87
C LEU A 41 1.51 -11.05 4.56
N GLY A 42 1.57 -11.63 5.75
CA GLY A 42 2.79 -11.73 6.55
C GLY A 42 2.73 -12.93 7.49
N ASP A 43 3.90 -13.41 7.88
CA ASP A 43 4.06 -14.49 8.87
C ASP A 43 4.15 -13.96 10.32
N GLY A 44 3.94 -12.65 10.52
CA GLY A 44 4.09 -11.97 11.80
C GLY A 44 5.53 -11.58 12.14
N THR A 45 6.51 -11.84 11.26
CA THR A 45 7.89 -11.40 11.44
C THR A 45 8.01 -9.93 11.08
N PRO A 46 8.72 -9.10 11.90
CA PRO A 46 9.05 -7.73 11.53
C PRO A 46 9.78 -7.71 10.18
N SER A 47 9.18 -7.09 9.18
CA SER A 47 9.69 -6.97 7.83
C SER A 47 9.74 -5.50 7.44
N GLN A 48 10.71 -5.14 6.59
CA GLN A 48 10.77 -3.82 5.95
C GLN A 48 9.66 -3.62 4.90
N LEU A 49 8.89 -4.68 4.63
CA LEU A 49 7.84 -4.74 3.63
C LEU A 49 6.59 -5.37 4.23
N TYR A 50 5.51 -4.61 4.22
CA TYR A 50 4.18 -5.06 4.59
C TYR A 50 3.29 -5.05 3.35
N ASN A 51 2.56 -6.15 3.14
CA ASN A 51 1.65 -6.31 2.01
C ASN A 51 0.26 -6.63 2.52
N TRP A 52 -0.75 -6.02 1.94
CA TRP A 52 -2.15 -6.36 2.16
C TRP A 52 -2.82 -6.61 0.82
N GLU A 53 -3.64 -7.65 0.74
CA GLU A 53 -4.36 -8.00 -0.48
C GLU A 53 -5.84 -8.25 -0.24
N ARG A 54 -6.64 -7.89 -1.24
CA ARG A 54 -8.01 -8.34 -1.39
C ARG A 54 -8.20 -8.90 -2.79
N LYS A 55 -8.73 -10.12 -2.87
CA LYS A 55 -9.03 -10.81 -4.12
C LYS A 55 -10.54 -10.96 -4.30
N VAL A 56 -11.04 -10.63 -5.49
CA VAL A 56 -12.44 -10.82 -5.88
C VAL A 56 -12.44 -11.36 -7.32
N ASP A 57 -12.83 -12.62 -7.49
CA ASP A 57 -12.73 -13.36 -8.75
C ASP A 57 -11.30 -13.32 -9.33
N SER A 58 -11.13 -12.80 -10.55
CA SER A 58 -9.81 -12.62 -11.17
C SER A 58 -9.08 -11.35 -10.71
N TRP A 59 -9.73 -10.47 -9.96
CA TRP A 59 -9.18 -9.16 -9.63
C TRP A 59 -8.46 -9.18 -8.28
N THR A 60 -7.32 -8.49 -8.23
CA THR A 60 -6.52 -8.31 -7.02
C THR A 60 -6.30 -6.83 -6.76
N LEU A 61 -6.62 -6.39 -5.56
CA LEU A 61 -6.24 -5.10 -5.02
C LEU A 61 -5.13 -5.33 -3.98
N ALA A 62 -3.95 -4.80 -4.24
CA ALA A 62 -2.76 -5.02 -3.42
C ALA A 62 -2.21 -3.68 -2.93
N PHE A 63 -2.16 -3.50 -1.61
CA PHE A 63 -1.51 -2.38 -0.94
C PHE A 63 -0.18 -2.86 -0.35
N THR A 64 0.88 -2.11 -0.59
CA THR A 64 2.22 -2.40 -0.10
C THR A 64 2.77 -1.18 0.59
N TRP A 65 3.30 -1.36 1.79
CA TRP A 65 4.11 -0.35 2.46
C TRP A 65 5.52 -0.89 2.67
N ARG A 66 6.50 -0.12 2.24
CA ARG A 66 7.92 -0.40 2.44
C ARG A 66 8.54 0.75 3.19
N TRP A 67 9.22 0.45 4.29
CA TRP A 67 10.03 1.41 5.02
C TRP A 67 11.51 1.05 4.86
N TYR A 68 12.36 2.07 4.67
CA TYR A 68 13.80 1.89 4.58
C TYR A 68 14.40 2.41 5.88
N ASP A 69 15.10 1.55 6.59
CA ASP A 69 15.98 1.94 7.70
C ASP A 69 17.40 2.06 7.13
N LEU A 70 17.86 3.30 6.89
CA LEU A 70 19.23 3.60 6.47
C LEU A 70 20.19 3.80 7.65
N SER A 71 20.02 3.07 8.76
CA SER A 71 21.04 2.96 9.83
C SER A 71 22.44 2.49 9.34
N LYS A 72 22.63 2.23 8.04
CA LYS A 72 23.95 2.15 7.40
C LYS A 72 24.49 3.54 7.02
N ALA A 73 25.47 3.99 7.80
CA ALA A 73 26.16 5.29 7.87
C ALA A 73 26.68 5.99 6.58
N PHE A 74 26.30 5.59 5.36
CA PHE A 74 26.88 6.15 4.11
C PHE A 74 25.85 6.50 3.01
N SER A 75 24.54 6.50 3.29
CA SER A 75 23.54 6.98 2.33
C SER A 75 23.22 8.46 2.57
N ILE A 76 23.31 9.29 1.53
CA ILE A 76 23.10 10.75 1.55
C ILE A 76 21.61 11.09 1.27
N GLN A 77 20.76 10.08 1.03
CA GLN A 77 19.34 10.26 0.77
C GLN A 77 18.52 10.01 2.04
N PRO A 78 17.49 10.83 2.33
CA PRO A 78 16.63 10.64 3.50
C PRO A 78 15.89 9.29 3.43
N ASP A 79 15.61 8.72 4.60
CA ASP A 79 14.80 7.50 4.76
C ASP A 79 13.43 7.72 4.12
N MET A 80 13.13 6.96 3.07
CA MET A 80 11.95 7.18 2.25
C MET A 80 10.97 6.05 2.44
N ASN A 81 9.87 6.29 3.13
CA ASN A 81 8.74 5.37 3.17
C ASN A 81 8.01 5.39 1.82
N ILE A 82 7.68 4.22 1.29
CA ILE A 82 6.98 4.06 0.02
C ILE A 82 5.70 3.28 0.25
N MET A 83 4.57 3.89 -0.10
CA MET A 83 3.26 3.25 -0.17
C MET A 83 2.91 3.03 -1.64
N SER A 84 2.51 1.82 -2.02
CA SER A 84 2.04 1.51 -3.37
C SER A 84 0.71 0.79 -3.33
N LEU A 85 -0.21 1.18 -4.20
CA LEU A 85 -1.47 0.48 -4.41
C LEU A 85 -1.56 0.03 -5.86
N LYS A 86 -1.94 -1.22 -6.08
CA LYS A 86 -2.11 -1.81 -7.40
C LYS A 86 -3.47 -2.45 -7.51
N LEU A 87 -4.14 -2.22 -8.63
CA LEU A 87 -5.31 -2.97 -9.06
C LEU A 87 -4.91 -3.78 -10.29
N ALA A 88 -5.08 -5.10 -10.22
CA ALA A 88 -4.73 -6.03 -11.28
C ALA A 88 -5.89 -6.96 -11.64
N ASP A 89 -6.00 -7.31 -12.91
CA ASP A 89 -6.83 -8.41 -13.39
C ASP A 89 -5.92 -9.59 -13.75
N ARG A 90 -6.07 -10.69 -13.01
CA ARG A 90 -5.14 -11.83 -12.92
C ARG A 90 -3.74 -11.35 -12.52
N GLU A 91 -2.88 -11.13 -13.50
CA GLU A 91 -1.49 -10.67 -13.31
C GLU A 91 -1.22 -9.34 -14.00
N ILE A 92 -2.21 -8.79 -14.73
CA ILE A 92 -2.06 -7.55 -15.48
C ILE A 92 -2.47 -6.40 -14.57
N VAL A 93 -1.48 -5.60 -14.15
CA VAL A 93 -1.72 -4.35 -13.42
C VAL A 93 -2.42 -3.37 -14.34
N VAL A 94 -3.67 -3.04 -14.03
CA VAL A 94 -4.46 -2.08 -14.79
C VAL A 94 -4.34 -0.66 -14.24
N ARG A 95 -4.08 -0.54 -12.93
CA ARG A 95 -3.84 0.74 -12.25
C ARG A 95 -2.81 0.58 -11.15
N ARG A 96 -2.01 1.63 -10.97
CA ARG A 96 -1.03 1.72 -9.90
C ARG A 96 -0.91 3.16 -9.45
N GLU A 97 -0.87 3.36 -8.14
CA GLU A 97 -0.49 4.61 -7.52
C GLU A 97 0.65 4.36 -6.52
N GLU A 98 1.45 5.39 -6.29
CA GLU A 98 2.56 5.34 -5.35
C GLU A 98 2.70 6.70 -4.67
N GLU A 99 2.84 6.68 -3.35
CA GLU A 99 3.07 7.86 -2.54
C GLU A 99 4.32 7.63 -1.69
N ARG A 100 5.08 8.70 -1.47
CA ARG A 100 6.35 8.65 -0.73
C ARG A 100 6.37 9.73 0.33
N TYR A 101 6.94 9.40 1.48
CA TYR A 101 7.17 10.37 2.54
C TYR A 101 8.46 10.05 3.27
N GLU A 102 9.11 11.10 3.74
CA GLU A 102 10.26 10.99 4.64
C GLU A 102 9.73 10.78 6.05
N ASP A 103 10.35 9.89 6.84
CA ASP A 103 10.06 9.81 8.28
C ASP A 103 10.57 11.09 8.98
#